data_AF-A0A1T5GQW0-F1
#
_entry.id   AF-A0A1T5GQW0-F1
#
_cell.length_a   1.000
_cell.length_b   1.000
_cell.length_c   1.000
_cell.angle_alpha   90.00
_cell.angle_beta   90.00
_cell.angle_gamma   90.00
#
_symmetry.space_group_name_H-M   'P 1'
#
loop_
_entity.id
_entity.type
_entity.pdbx_description
1 polymer ?
#
loop_
_entity_poly.entity_id
_entity_poly.type
_entity_poly.pdbx_seq_one_letter_code
_entity_poly.pdbx_strand_id
1 'polypeptide(L)'
;MSPDPRSLAERISAETGLEFSGREGRDSGGTRWLELQPAGYPSGQTFTLRTFIGWRRLDVHFRPGNFAGDLMNAMGSADETGRRTFRAVLDVCRDADAEITLSINGATYLPDDSAIWEMQWRSFGIDLRRGMLAINEGNAEEDMRQVELWTSRVAAAVLALLPVETEEDGSGASPEIVGLPEGARTRIEVNGYERDRRNRAAALAIHGYSCKACKLDMEERYGAAAAGLIEVHHVTPVSQIGKDYIIDPRTDLTPLCPNCHSVAHRRNPPYSVDDLREMVASAHDT
;
A
#
# COMPACT_ATOMS: atom_id res chain seq x y z
N MET A 1 -16.30 13.97 9.44
CA MET A 1 -15.93 15.03 8.47
C MET A 1 -16.14 14.47 7.08
N SER A 2 -16.67 15.24 6.12
CA SER A 2 -16.75 14.79 4.72
C SER A 2 -15.36 14.38 4.22
N PRO A 3 -15.22 13.34 3.35
CA PRO A 3 -13.92 12.91 2.88
C PRO A 3 -13.10 14.08 2.35
N ASP A 4 -11.91 14.34 2.90
CA ASP A 4 -11.12 15.52 2.61
C ASP A 4 -9.84 15.14 1.84
N PRO A 5 -9.49 15.88 0.77
CA PRO A 5 -8.35 15.51 -0.08
C PRO A 5 -7.00 15.60 0.64
N ARG A 6 -6.86 16.47 1.65
CA ARG A 6 -5.61 16.62 2.41
C ARG A 6 -5.38 15.43 3.34
N SER A 7 -6.37 15.04 4.16
CA SER A 7 -6.24 13.85 5.00
C SER A 7 -6.02 12.59 4.17
N LEU A 8 -6.70 12.48 3.01
CA LEU A 8 -6.48 11.37 2.09
C LEU A 8 -5.02 11.35 1.60
N ALA A 9 -4.50 12.49 1.17
CA ALA A 9 -3.11 12.60 0.72
C ALA A 9 -2.11 12.24 1.82
N GLU A 10 -2.31 12.76 3.05
CA GLU A 10 -1.44 12.47 4.21
C GLU A 10 -1.42 10.97 4.53
N ARG A 11 -2.59 10.31 4.53
CA ARG A 11 -2.71 8.87 4.81
C ARG A 11 -2.11 7.99 3.73
N ILE A 12 -2.44 8.24 2.46
CA ILE A 12 -1.87 7.48 1.35
C ILE A 12 -0.36 7.70 1.28
N SER A 13 0.14 8.90 1.60
CA SER A 13 1.59 9.16 1.68
C SER A 13 2.26 8.36 2.80
N ALA A 14 1.66 8.31 3.98
CA ALA A 14 2.19 7.54 5.10
C ALA A 14 2.16 6.02 4.83
N GLU A 15 1.16 5.53 4.11
CA GLU A 15 1.05 4.14 3.73
C GLU A 15 2.09 3.72 2.68
N THR A 16 2.16 4.51 1.60
CA THR A 16 2.94 4.20 0.41
C THR A 16 4.38 4.67 0.48
N GLY A 17 4.69 5.60 1.38
CA GLY A 17 5.96 6.30 1.44
C GLY A 17 6.23 7.21 0.22
N LEU A 18 5.28 7.41 -0.69
CA LEU A 18 5.37 8.41 -1.76
C LEU A 18 4.56 9.63 -1.31
N GLU A 19 5.17 10.80 -1.22
CA GLU A 19 4.43 12.00 -0.84
C GLU A 19 3.41 12.40 -1.92
N PHE A 20 2.16 12.61 -1.51
CA PHE A 20 1.06 13.05 -2.33
C PHE A 20 0.54 14.42 -1.88
N SER A 21 0.04 15.17 -2.85
CA SER A 21 -0.79 16.36 -2.64
C SER A 21 -2.22 16.05 -3.09
N GLY A 22 -3.20 16.54 -2.34
CA GLY A 22 -4.62 16.31 -2.59
C GLY A 22 -5.33 17.57 -3.08
N ARG A 23 -6.24 17.41 -4.03
CA ARG A 23 -7.23 18.42 -4.43
C ARG A 23 -8.61 17.81 -4.62
N GLU A 24 -9.65 18.63 -4.68
CA GLU A 24 -11.01 18.16 -4.95
C GLU A 24 -11.68 18.99 -6.06
N GLY A 25 -12.76 18.45 -6.59
CA GLY A 25 -13.64 19.17 -7.50
C GLY A 25 -14.89 18.37 -7.84
N ARG A 26 -15.54 18.75 -8.94
CA ARG A 26 -16.71 18.05 -9.48
C ARG A 26 -16.54 17.82 -10.97
N ASP A 27 -17.11 16.73 -11.49
CA ASP A 27 -17.20 16.52 -12.93
C ASP A 27 -18.35 17.34 -13.54
N SER A 28 -18.55 17.21 -14.86
CA SER A 28 -19.65 17.85 -15.57
C SER A 28 -21.04 17.38 -15.12
N GLY A 29 -21.14 16.18 -14.54
CA GLY A 29 -22.35 15.63 -13.93
C GLY A 29 -22.57 16.05 -12.48
N GLY A 30 -21.67 16.86 -11.91
CA GLY A 30 -21.71 17.28 -10.52
C GLY A 30 -21.20 16.25 -9.52
N THR A 31 -20.69 15.10 -9.96
CA THR A 31 -20.09 14.07 -9.10
C THR A 31 -18.83 14.63 -8.45
N ARG A 32 -18.74 14.56 -7.12
CA ARG A 32 -17.56 15.00 -6.39
C ARG A 32 -16.40 14.03 -6.65
N TRP A 33 -15.20 14.56 -6.79
CA TRP A 33 -13.99 13.74 -6.85
C TRP A 33 -12.90 14.31 -5.93
N LEU A 34 -12.08 13.42 -5.40
CA LEU A 34 -10.81 13.72 -4.75
C LEU A 34 -9.69 13.26 -5.67
N GLU A 35 -8.61 14.02 -5.80
CA GLU A 35 -7.48 13.67 -6.66
C GLU A 35 -6.16 13.82 -5.91
N LEU A 36 -5.37 12.75 -5.94
CA LEU A 36 -4.01 12.72 -5.45
C LEU A 36 -3.03 12.82 -6.62
N GLN A 37 -1.95 13.56 -6.40
CA GLN A 37 -0.83 13.69 -7.31
C GLN A 37 0.48 13.65 -6.51
N PRO A 38 1.53 12.94 -6.97
CA PRO A 38 2.83 12.96 -6.31
C PRO A 38 3.33 14.40 -6.09
N ALA A 39 3.68 14.71 -4.85
CA ALA A 39 4.13 16.04 -4.44
C ALA A 39 5.53 16.34 -4.99
N GLY A 40 5.79 17.59 -5.35
CA GLY A 40 7.09 18.00 -5.90
C GLY A 40 7.31 17.67 -7.38
N TYR A 41 6.38 16.98 -8.05
CA TYR A 41 6.47 16.65 -9.47
C TYR A 41 5.44 17.41 -10.32
N PRO A 42 5.81 17.90 -11.52
CA PRO A 42 4.87 18.50 -12.45
C PRO A 42 3.79 17.49 -12.88
N SER A 43 2.52 17.92 -12.88
CA SER A 43 1.37 17.06 -13.21
C SER A 43 1.49 16.37 -14.58
N GLY A 44 2.11 17.05 -15.56
CA GLY A 44 2.33 16.50 -16.89
C GLY A 44 3.36 15.37 -16.95
N GLN A 45 4.26 15.25 -15.97
CA GLN A 45 5.36 14.27 -15.96
C GLN A 45 5.17 13.15 -14.92
N THR A 46 4.08 13.20 -14.16
CA THR A 46 3.76 12.24 -13.10
C THR A 46 2.43 11.55 -13.40
N PHE A 47 1.66 11.18 -12.39
CA PHE A 47 0.33 10.61 -12.53
C PHE A 47 -0.66 11.21 -11.53
N THR A 48 -1.94 10.93 -11.73
CA THR A 48 -2.98 11.20 -10.74
C THR A 48 -3.75 9.94 -10.38
N LEU A 49 -4.23 9.90 -9.14
CA LEU A 49 -5.23 8.97 -8.64
C LEU A 49 -6.48 9.79 -8.34
N ARG A 50 -7.55 9.59 -9.09
CA ARG A 50 -8.80 10.34 -8.91
C ARG A 50 -9.91 9.42 -8.44
N THR A 51 -10.44 9.70 -7.26
CA THR A 51 -11.54 8.96 -6.63
C THR A 51 -12.83 9.75 -6.76
N PHE A 52 -13.75 9.28 -7.59
CA PHE A 52 -15.09 9.80 -7.73
C PHE A 52 -16.02 9.20 -6.68
N ILE A 53 -16.76 10.07 -6.02
CA ILE A 53 -17.66 9.72 -4.92
C ILE A 53 -19.10 9.86 -5.42
N GLY A 54 -19.67 8.73 -5.84
CA GLY A 54 -21.05 8.64 -6.31
C GLY A 54 -21.99 8.05 -5.25
N TRP A 55 -23.29 7.99 -5.58
CA TRP A 55 -24.26 7.32 -4.72
C TRP A 55 -23.95 5.82 -4.59
N ARG A 56 -23.65 5.37 -3.35
CA ARG A 56 -23.32 3.97 -3.03
C ARG A 56 -22.23 3.36 -3.93
N ARG A 57 -21.34 4.21 -4.47
CA ARG A 57 -20.34 3.82 -5.46
C ARG A 57 -19.10 4.69 -5.37
N LEU A 58 -17.94 4.06 -5.54
CA LEU A 58 -16.66 4.71 -5.77
C LEU A 58 -16.08 4.27 -7.11
N ASP A 59 -15.50 5.22 -7.83
CA ASP A 59 -14.70 4.96 -9.03
C ASP A 59 -13.30 5.55 -8.80
N VAL A 60 -12.24 4.74 -8.90
CA VAL A 60 -10.85 5.16 -8.70
C VAL A 60 -10.10 5.02 -10.02
N HIS A 61 -9.64 6.15 -10.56
CA HIS A 61 -8.95 6.21 -11.84
C HIS A 61 -7.48 6.55 -11.64
N PHE A 62 -6.59 5.72 -12.17
CA PHE A 62 -5.19 6.07 -12.36
C PHE A 62 -4.98 6.62 -13.76
N ARG A 63 -4.34 7.78 -13.87
CA ARG A 63 -3.99 8.41 -15.15
C ARG A 63 -2.57 9.00 -15.11
N PRO A 64 -1.66 8.55 -15.98
CA PRO A 64 -0.40 9.24 -16.24
C PRO A 64 -0.64 10.63 -16.84
N GLY A 65 0.31 11.54 -16.61
CA GLY A 65 0.35 12.85 -17.23
C GLY A 65 0.69 12.77 -18.72
N ASN A 66 0.36 13.85 -19.45
CA ASN A 66 0.50 13.90 -20.92
C ASN A 66 1.95 13.73 -21.43
N PHE A 67 2.94 13.92 -20.57
CA PHE A 67 4.37 13.80 -20.87
C PHE A 67 5.05 12.72 -20.02
N ALA A 68 4.28 11.78 -19.45
CA ALA A 68 4.80 10.69 -18.61
C ALA A 68 5.21 9.44 -19.43
N GLY A 69 5.81 9.64 -20.61
CA GLY A 69 6.21 8.54 -21.51
C GLY A 69 7.24 7.59 -20.88
N ASP A 70 8.24 8.16 -20.20
CA ASP A 70 9.28 7.39 -19.50
C ASP A 70 8.69 6.57 -18.35
N LEU A 71 7.76 7.15 -17.59
CA LEU A 71 7.04 6.46 -16.53
C LEU A 71 6.27 5.25 -17.08
N MET A 72 5.53 5.41 -18.18
CA MET A 72 4.78 4.29 -18.76
C MET A 72 5.69 3.21 -19.33
N ASN A 73 6.81 3.59 -19.94
CA ASN A 73 7.79 2.63 -20.41
C ASN A 73 8.41 1.82 -19.25
N ALA A 74 8.74 2.51 -18.15
CA ALA A 74 9.24 1.86 -16.93
C ALA A 74 8.19 0.91 -16.33
N MET A 75 6.93 1.35 -16.20
CA MET A 75 5.84 0.52 -15.66
C MET A 75 5.54 -0.71 -16.52
N GLY A 76 5.50 -0.56 -17.85
CA GLY A 76 5.31 -1.70 -18.77
C GLY A 76 6.49 -2.68 -18.77
N SER A 77 7.67 -2.21 -18.39
CA SER A 77 8.89 -3.01 -18.26
C SER A 77 9.17 -3.49 -16.83
N ALA A 78 8.21 -3.34 -15.90
CA ALA A 78 8.35 -3.79 -14.52
C ALA A 78 8.81 -5.25 -14.45
N ASP A 79 9.57 -5.60 -13.42
CA ASP A 79 10.04 -6.97 -13.21
C ASP A 79 8.89 -7.92 -12.82
N GLU A 80 9.17 -9.23 -12.82
CA GLU A 80 8.17 -10.25 -12.48
C GLU A 80 7.57 -10.03 -11.07
N THR A 81 8.38 -9.55 -10.13
CA THR A 81 7.95 -9.19 -8.77
C THR A 81 6.90 -8.09 -8.79
N GLY A 82 7.19 -6.96 -9.45
CA GLY A 82 6.27 -5.84 -9.58
C GLY A 82 4.96 -6.23 -10.29
N ARG A 83 5.06 -7.03 -11.35
CA ARG A 83 3.88 -7.55 -12.09
C ARG A 83 3.00 -8.45 -11.23
N ARG A 84 3.61 -9.36 -10.46
CA ARG A 84 2.88 -10.25 -9.54
C ARG A 84 2.19 -9.47 -8.44
N THR A 85 2.89 -8.52 -7.81
CA THR A 85 2.32 -7.67 -6.75
C THR A 85 1.18 -6.81 -7.28
N PHE A 86 1.35 -6.20 -8.46
CA PHE A 86 0.29 -5.46 -9.15
C PHE A 86 -0.96 -6.32 -9.35
N ARG A 87 -0.79 -7.53 -9.91
CA ARG A 87 -1.90 -8.47 -10.13
C ARG A 87 -2.55 -8.89 -8.82
N ALA A 88 -1.77 -9.26 -7.82
CA ALA A 88 -2.28 -9.72 -6.53
C ALA A 88 -3.14 -8.66 -5.82
N VAL A 89 -2.76 -7.39 -5.90
CA VAL A 89 -3.55 -6.27 -5.35
C VAL A 89 -4.86 -6.09 -6.14
N LEU A 90 -4.83 -6.16 -7.47
CA LEU A 90 -6.05 -6.07 -8.29
C LEU A 90 -6.99 -7.28 -8.10
N ASP A 91 -6.44 -8.47 -7.85
CA ASP A 91 -7.25 -9.65 -7.54
C ASP A 91 -7.98 -9.49 -6.20
N VAL A 92 -7.33 -8.94 -5.16
CA VAL A 92 -8.03 -8.58 -3.90
C VAL A 92 -9.19 -7.62 -4.15
N CYS A 93 -9.01 -6.65 -5.04
CA CYS A 93 -10.09 -5.73 -5.41
C CYS A 93 -11.24 -6.47 -6.09
N ARG A 94 -10.96 -7.39 -7.03
CA ARG A 94 -11.98 -8.21 -7.72
C ARG A 94 -12.72 -9.15 -6.76
N ASP A 95 -11.99 -9.80 -5.85
CA ASP A 95 -12.54 -10.66 -4.79
C ASP A 95 -13.46 -9.87 -3.84
N ALA A 96 -13.23 -8.56 -3.71
CA ALA A 96 -14.07 -7.62 -2.98
C ALA A 96 -15.15 -6.94 -3.86
N ASP A 97 -15.56 -7.59 -4.96
CA ASP A 97 -16.60 -7.17 -5.90
C ASP A 97 -16.34 -5.82 -6.60
N ALA A 98 -15.08 -5.52 -6.91
CA ALA A 98 -14.73 -4.40 -7.79
C ALA A 98 -14.63 -4.83 -9.27
N GLU A 99 -15.20 -4.02 -10.15
CA GLU A 99 -14.98 -4.09 -11.60
C GLU A 99 -13.68 -3.35 -11.93
N ILE A 100 -12.78 -3.98 -12.66
CA ILE A 100 -11.47 -3.41 -12.99
C ILE A 100 -11.20 -3.56 -14.48
N THR A 101 -10.83 -2.47 -15.13
CA THR A 101 -10.36 -2.46 -16.51
C THR A 101 -9.06 -1.71 -16.62
N LEU A 102 -8.16 -2.22 -17.46
CA LEU A 102 -6.92 -1.55 -17.83
C LEU A 102 -7.09 -0.95 -19.23
N SER A 103 -6.69 0.31 -19.43
CA SER A 103 -6.63 0.92 -20.76
C SER A 103 -5.16 1.02 -21.20
N ILE A 104 -4.76 0.22 -22.20
CA ILE A 104 -3.39 0.23 -22.72
C ILE A 104 -3.44 0.54 -24.21
N ASN A 105 -2.70 1.55 -24.65
CA ASN A 105 -2.65 1.97 -26.06
C ASN A 105 -4.04 2.26 -26.69
N GLY A 106 -5.02 2.67 -25.88
CA GLY A 106 -6.39 2.95 -26.31
C GLY A 106 -7.30 1.73 -26.41
N ALA A 107 -6.80 0.52 -26.13
CA ALA A 107 -7.59 -0.71 -26.02
C ALA A 107 -7.81 -1.08 -24.54
N THR A 108 -8.88 -1.82 -24.28
CA THR A 108 -9.27 -2.26 -22.92
C THR A 108 -8.87 -3.70 -22.68
N TYR A 109 -8.29 -3.97 -21.51
CA TYR A 109 -7.81 -5.28 -21.08
C TYR A 109 -8.27 -5.59 -19.66
N LEU A 110 -8.28 -6.88 -19.31
CA LEU A 110 -8.45 -7.35 -17.94
C LEU A 110 -7.08 -7.47 -17.23
N PRO A 111 -7.02 -7.36 -15.90
CA PRO A 111 -5.75 -7.46 -15.15
C PRO A 111 -4.96 -8.78 -15.31
N ASP A 112 -5.66 -9.85 -15.66
CA ASP A 112 -5.13 -11.21 -15.83
C ASP A 112 -4.57 -11.47 -17.24
N ASP A 113 -4.87 -10.59 -18.21
CA ASP A 113 -4.39 -10.72 -19.58
C ASP A 113 -2.85 -10.61 -19.63
N SER A 114 -2.17 -11.69 -20.02
CA SER A 114 -0.71 -11.73 -20.08
C SER A 114 -0.14 -10.94 -21.26
N ALA A 115 -0.93 -10.74 -22.33
CA ALA A 115 -0.48 -10.06 -23.54
C ALA A 115 -0.13 -8.59 -23.28
N ILE A 116 -0.67 -7.99 -22.21
CA ILE A 116 -0.37 -6.61 -21.81
C ILE A 116 1.13 -6.39 -21.58
N TRP A 117 1.87 -7.42 -21.15
CA TRP A 117 3.30 -7.31 -20.85
C TRP A 117 4.22 -7.52 -22.06
N GLU A 118 3.65 -7.96 -23.19
CA GLU A 118 4.39 -8.23 -24.44
C GLU A 118 4.40 -7.02 -25.38
N MET A 119 3.73 -5.93 -25.01
CA MET A 119 3.58 -4.73 -25.82
C MET A 119 4.21 -3.50 -25.18
N GLN A 120 4.63 -2.53 -25.99
CA GLN A 120 5.10 -1.23 -25.52
C GLN A 120 3.91 -0.36 -25.07
N TRP A 121 3.98 0.18 -23.85
CA TRP A 121 2.93 1.03 -23.30
C TRP A 121 3.14 2.50 -23.69
N ARG A 122 2.34 3.00 -24.64
CA ARG A 122 2.29 4.41 -25.06
C ARG A 122 1.16 5.18 -24.37
N SER A 123 0.19 4.47 -23.82
CA SER A 123 -0.78 4.98 -22.86
C SER A 123 -1.15 3.86 -21.89
N PHE A 124 -1.42 4.22 -20.64
CA PHE A 124 -1.83 3.31 -19.58
C PHE A 124 -2.84 4.00 -18.68
N GLY A 125 -3.80 3.24 -18.16
CA GLY A 125 -4.80 3.71 -17.21
C GLY A 125 -5.41 2.52 -16.48
N ILE A 126 -5.82 2.77 -15.24
CA ILE A 126 -6.59 1.81 -14.44
C ILE A 126 -7.91 2.47 -14.12
N ASP A 127 -9.00 1.76 -14.35
CA ASP A 127 -10.34 2.13 -13.94
C ASP A 127 -10.86 1.05 -13.02
N LEU A 128 -10.98 1.39 -11.74
CA LEU A 128 -11.59 0.53 -10.73
C LEU A 128 -12.94 1.11 -10.33
N ARG A 129 -13.97 0.28 -10.32
CA ARG A 129 -15.31 0.66 -9.89
C ARG A 129 -15.81 -0.29 -8.81
N ARG A 130 -16.29 0.26 -7.70
CA ARG A 130 -16.92 -0.49 -6.61
C ARG A 130 -18.30 0.07 -6.30
N GLY A 131 -19.34 -0.74 -6.46
CA GLY A 131 -20.74 -0.40 -6.15
C GLY A 131 -21.23 -0.93 -4.81
N MET A 132 -22.50 -0.67 -4.48
CA MET A 132 -23.17 -1.16 -3.27
C MET A 132 -22.45 -0.84 -1.94
N LEU A 133 -21.63 0.21 -1.92
CA LEU A 133 -20.92 0.65 -0.72
C LEU A 133 -21.85 1.38 0.24
N ALA A 134 -21.59 1.26 1.54
CA ALA A 134 -22.21 2.05 2.59
C ALA A 134 -21.61 3.47 2.62
N ILE A 135 -21.72 4.19 1.50
CA ILE A 135 -21.22 5.55 1.33
C ILE A 135 -22.36 6.52 1.02
N ASN A 136 -22.26 7.75 1.54
CA ASN A 136 -23.30 8.78 1.51
C ASN A 136 -24.55 8.42 2.34
N GLU A 137 -24.40 7.61 3.38
CA GLU A 137 -25.49 7.23 4.30
C GLU A 137 -25.55 8.13 5.56
N GLY A 138 -24.84 9.26 5.55
CA GLY A 138 -24.76 10.21 6.65
C GLY A 138 -23.63 9.93 7.65
N ASN A 139 -22.83 8.88 7.43
CA ASN A 139 -21.64 8.59 8.21
C ASN A 139 -20.36 8.98 7.45
N ALA A 140 -19.92 10.22 7.65
CA ALA A 140 -18.79 10.76 6.92
C ALA A 140 -17.44 10.11 7.28
N GLU A 141 -17.34 9.45 8.45
CA GLU A 141 -16.13 8.69 8.84
C GLU A 141 -16.05 7.37 8.07
N GLU A 142 -17.16 6.65 7.95
CA GLU A 142 -17.23 5.43 7.13
C GLU A 142 -17.03 5.75 5.64
N ASP A 143 -17.63 6.85 5.16
CA ASP A 143 -17.39 7.33 3.80
C ASP A 143 -15.88 7.53 3.54
N MET A 144 -15.17 8.12 4.50
CA MET A 144 -13.73 8.36 4.40
C MET A 144 -12.94 7.04 4.42
N ARG A 145 -13.28 6.09 5.32
CA ARG A 145 -12.64 4.77 5.36
C ARG A 145 -12.76 4.03 4.02
N GLN A 146 -13.94 4.08 3.39
CA GLN A 146 -14.13 3.48 2.07
C GLN A 146 -13.30 4.18 1.00
N VAL A 147 -13.29 5.51 0.98
CA VAL A 147 -12.47 6.30 0.03
C VAL A 147 -10.98 5.96 0.18
N GLU A 148 -10.47 5.92 1.41
CA GLU A 148 -9.08 5.58 1.71
C GLU A 148 -8.73 4.16 1.28
N LEU A 149 -9.56 3.18 1.63
CA LEU A 149 -9.34 1.77 1.29
C LEU A 149 -9.25 1.54 -0.22
N TRP A 150 -10.16 2.13 -1.00
CA TRP A 150 -10.15 1.92 -2.45
C TRP A 150 -9.07 2.75 -3.16
N THR A 151 -8.74 3.92 -2.65
CA THR A 151 -7.65 4.75 -3.20
C THR A 151 -6.28 4.12 -2.92
N SER A 152 -6.05 3.60 -1.71
CA SER A 152 -4.80 2.92 -1.31
C SER A 152 -4.54 1.67 -2.14
N ARG A 153 -5.57 0.86 -2.41
CA ARG A 153 -5.44 -0.32 -3.27
C ARG A 153 -4.95 0.02 -4.68
N VAL A 154 -5.51 1.06 -5.31
CA VAL A 154 -5.02 1.48 -6.64
C VAL A 154 -3.62 2.10 -6.53
N ALA A 155 -3.33 2.87 -5.48
CA ALA A 155 -2.00 3.41 -5.24
C ALA A 155 -0.94 2.29 -5.10
N ALA A 156 -1.21 1.28 -4.28
CA ALA A 156 -0.33 0.13 -4.05
C ALA A 156 -0.07 -0.66 -5.34
N ALA A 157 -1.11 -0.89 -6.15
CA ALA A 157 -0.96 -1.51 -7.47
C ALA A 157 -0.02 -0.69 -8.37
N VAL A 158 -0.25 0.62 -8.48
CA VAL A 158 0.61 1.52 -9.28
C VAL A 158 2.05 1.50 -8.79
N LEU A 159 2.26 1.56 -7.47
CA LEU A 159 3.58 1.55 -6.84
C LEU A 159 4.35 0.27 -7.13
N ALA A 160 3.67 -0.87 -7.18
CA ALA A 160 4.28 -2.14 -7.54
C ALA A 160 4.97 -2.09 -8.91
N LEU A 161 4.47 -1.25 -9.83
CA LEU A 161 5.03 -1.07 -11.17
C LEU A 161 6.01 0.09 -11.30
N LEU A 162 6.20 0.92 -10.26
CA LEU A 162 7.16 2.01 -10.34
C LEU A 162 8.60 1.47 -10.33
N PRO A 163 9.53 2.09 -11.09
CA PRO A 163 10.93 1.74 -11.04
C PRO A 163 11.47 2.00 -9.63
N VAL A 164 12.11 1.00 -9.04
CA VAL A 164 12.80 1.16 -7.75
C VAL A 164 14.24 1.56 -8.00
N GLU A 165 14.68 2.62 -7.33
CA GLU A 165 16.10 2.93 -7.21
C GLU A 165 16.75 1.83 -6.36
N THR A 166 17.52 0.95 -6.98
CA THR A 166 18.40 0.03 -6.27
C THR A 166 19.57 0.84 -5.71
N GLU A 167 19.56 1.12 -4.40
CA GLU A 167 20.77 1.56 -3.72
C GLU A 167 21.79 0.41 -3.79
N GLU A 168 22.92 0.61 -4.47
CA GLU A 168 23.99 -0.37 -4.63
C GLU A 168 24.55 -0.82 -3.27
N ASP A 169 24.73 -2.14 -3.12
CA ASP A 169 25.28 -2.85 -1.95
C ASP A 169 26.52 -2.17 -1.33
N GLY A 170 26.34 -1.52 -0.17
CA GLY A 170 27.41 -1.06 0.70
C GLY A 170 27.84 -2.15 1.69
N SER A 171 28.91 -2.87 1.33
CA SER A 171 29.64 -3.90 2.07
C SER A 171 29.55 -3.93 3.62
N GLY A 172 29.36 -5.14 4.16
CA GLY A 172 29.32 -5.42 5.58
C GLY A 172 30.64 -5.23 6.35
N ALA A 173 30.50 -4.79 7.59
CA ALA A 173 31.45 -4.99 8.67
C ALA A 173 30.68 -5.08 9.98
N SER A 174 30.85 -6.17 10.73
CA SER A 174 30.32 -6.32 12.10
C SER A 174 31.02 -5.33 13.04
N PRO A 175 30.31 -4.47 13.81
CA PRO A 175 30.99 -3.63 14.78
C PRO A 175 31.24 -4.38 16.09
N GLU A 176 32.49 -4.35 16.54
CA GLU A 176 32.89 -4.66 17.91
C GLU A 176 32.14 -3.77 18.90
N ILE A 177 31.71 -4.38 20.02
CA ILE A 177 30.92 -3.73 21.07
C ILE A 177 31.86 -2.89 21.94
N VAL A 178 31.86 -1.58 21.71
CA VAL A 178 32.39 -0.58 22.66
C VAL A 178 31.19 0.15 23.27
N GLY A 179 31.01 0.05 24.59
CA GLY A 179 29.90 0.70 25.29
C GLY A 179 29.99 2.23 25.21
N LEU A 180 28.89 2.88 24.81
CA LEU A 180 28.75 4.34 24.72
C LEU A 180 27.63 4.84 25.67
N PRO A 181 27.67 6.12 26.10
CA PRO A 181 26.82 6.67 27.16
C PRO A 181 25.33 6.78 26.77
N GLU A 182 24.47 6.79 27.79
CA GLU A 182 23.00 6.94 27.66
C GLU A 182 22.65 8.19 26.84
N GLY A 183 22.04 8.01 25.67
CA GLY A 183 21.67 9.08 24.74
C GLY A 183 22.42 9.11 23.40
N ALA A 184 23.41 8.22 23.19
CA ALA A 184 23.95 8.00 21.84
C ALA A 184 22.86 7.36 20.96
N ARG A 185 22.44 8.05 19.89
CA ARG A 185 21.56 7.48 18.87
C ARG A 185 22.35 6.44 18.08
N THR A 186 22.33 5.20 18.55
CA THR A 186 22.73 4.06 17.74
C THR A 186 21.75 3.97 16.59
N ARG A 187 22.17 4.39 15.39
CA ARG A 187 21.53 3.92 14.15
C ARG A 187 21.81 2.43 14.10
N ILE A 188 20.90 1.65 14.67
CA ILE A 188 20.77 0.26 14.31
C ILE A 188 20.35 0.30 12.85
N GLU A 189 21.28 -0.02 11.96
CA GLU A 189 20.96 -0.28 10.56
C GLU A 189 20.09 -1.53 10.53
N VAL A 190 18.77 -1.31 10.64
CA VAL A 190 17.79 -2.36 10.41
C VAL A 190 17.83 -2.63 8.91
N ASN A 191 18.32 -3.82 8.57
CA ASN A 191 18.65 -4.25 7.20
C ASN A 191 17.62 -3.79 6.17
N GLY A 192 18.11 -3.24 5.05
CA GLY A 192 17.34 -2.64 3.95
C GLY A 192 16.33 -3.52 3.21
N TYR A 193 16.10 -4.75 3.67
CA TYR A 193 15.02 -5.62 3.19
C TYR A 193 13.65 -5.25 3.78
N GLU A 194 13.62 -4.61 4.95
CA GLU A 194 12.40 -4.15 5.62
C GLU A 194 11.75 -2.93 4.94
N ARG A 195 12.29 -2.49 3.78
CA ARG A 195 12.06 -1.17 3.20
C ARG A 195 11.60 -1.12 1.76
N ASP A 196 11.18 -2.24 1.14
CA ASP A 196 10.43 -2.05 -0.11
C ASP A 196 9.05 -1.46 0.24
N ARG A 197 8.93 -0.15 0.02
CA ARG A 197 7.69 0.61 0.19
C ARG A 197 6.53 -0.04 -0.56
N ARG A 198 6.81 -0.71 -1.68
CA ARG A 198 5.83 -1.46 -2.48
C ARG A 198 5.32 -2.68 -1.71
N ASN A 199 6.18 -3.42 -1.03
CA ASN A 199 5.81 -4.60 -0.25
C ASN A 199 4.96 -4.22 0.97
N ARG A 200 5.30 -3.13 1.66
CA ARG A 200 4.46 -2.61 2.75
C ARG A 200 3.09 -2.18 2.24
N ALA A 201 3.06 -1.33 1.21
CA ALA A 201 1.80 -0.84 0.63
C ALA A 201 0.93 -2.01 0.12
N ALA A 202 1.53 -2.99 -0.56
CA ALA A 202 0.83 -4.19 -1.02
C ALA A 202 0.30 -5.04 0.15
N ALA A 203 1.10 -5.27 1.19
CA ALA A 203 0.67 -6.01 2.36
C ALA A 203 -0.52 -5.34 3.05
N LEU A 204 -0.52 -4.02 3.21
CA LEU A 204 -1.63 -3.29 3.83
C LEU A 204 -2.87 -3.25 2.94
N ALA A 205 -2.71 -3.09 1.62
CA ALA A 205 -3.80 -3.17 0.66
C ALA A 205 -4.49 -4.56 0.65
N ILE A 206 -3.73 -5.64 0.87
CA ILE A 206 -4.21 -7.01 0.94
C ILE A 206 -4.83 -7.33 2.30
N HIS A 207 -4.14 -6.99 3.38
CA HIS A 207 -4.45 -7.51 4.72
C HIS A 207 -5.25 -6.55 5.62
N GLY A 208 -5.32 -5.27 5.26
CA GLY A 208 -5.89 -4.20 6.08
C GLY A 208 -4.99 -3.78 7.24
N TYR A 209 -5.53 -2.94 8.13
CA TYR A 209 -4.77 -2.32 9.24
C TYR A 209 -5.02 -2.94 10.61
N SER A 210 -5.92 -3.92 10.71
CA SER A 210 -6.15 -4.62 11.97
C SER A 210 -5.07 -5.67 12.22
N CYS A 211 -4.50 -5.65 13.43
CA CYS A 211 -3.47 -6.61 13.84
C CYS A 211 -3.95 -8.06 13.64
N LYS A 212 -3.19 -8.88 12.91
CA LYS A 212 -3.59 -10.28 12.67
C LYS A 212 -3.55 -11.14 13.93
N ALA A 213 -2.80 -10.75 14.96
CA ALA A 213 -2.77 -11.39 16.26
C ALA A 213 -3.93 -10.93 17.16
N CYS A 214 -3.86 -9.72 17.73
CA CYS A 214 -4.81 -9.25 18.74
C CYS A 214 -6.05 -8.52 18.20
N LYS A 215 -6.21 -8.41 16.87
CA LYS A 215 -7.31 -7.69 16.20
C LYS A 215 -7.39 -6.20 16.49
N LEU A 216 -6.46 -5.63 17.23
CA LEU A 216 -6.39 -4.20 17.49
C LEU A 216 -6.25 -3.43 16.16
N ASP A 217 -7.17 -2.49 15.96
CA ASP A 217 -7.05 -1.40 15.00
C ASP A 217 -6.62 -0.13 15.75
N MET A 218 -5.53 0.49 15.32
CA MET A 218 -4.96 1.64 16.03
C MET A 218 -5.79 2.91 15.81
N GLU A 219 -6.41 3.06 14.64
CA GLU A 219 -7.29 4.20 14.37
C GLU A 219 -8.60 4.09 15.16
N GLU A 220 -9.18 2.89 15.23
CA GLU A 220 -10.39 2.67 16.03
C GLU A 220 -10.14 2.98 17.52
N ARG A 221 -8.96 2.62 18.04
CA ARG A 221 -8.62 2.83 19.46
C ARG A 221 -8.17 4.24 19.81
N TYR A 222 -7.40 4.88 18.94
CA TYR A 222 -6.72 6.16 19.24
C TYR A 222 -7.19 7.33 18.37
N GLY A 223 -8.11 7.09 17.43
CA GLY A 223 -8.62 8.06 16.48
C GLY A 223 -7.67 8.34 15.32
N ALA A 224 -8.02 9.34 14.51
CA ALA A 224 -7.35 9.67 13.25
C ALA A 224 -5.83 9.95 13.38
N ALA A 225 -5.34 10.34 14.56
CA ALA A 225 -3.91 10.55 14.79
C ALA A 225 -3.09 9.25 14.70
N ALA A 226 -3.73 8.08 14.82
CA ALA A 226 -3.12 6.76 14.70
C ALA A 226 -3.55 6.03 13.41
N ALA A 227 -4.15 6.75 12.47
CA ALA A 227 -4.48 6.22 11.15
C ALA A 227 -3.26 5.62 10.44
N GLY A 228 -3.42 4.41 9.90
CA GLY A 228 -2.36 3.70 9.21
C GLY A 228 -1.19 3.24 10.10
N LEU A 229 -1.27 3.43 11.42
CA LEU A 229 -0.23 3.03 12.37
C LEU A 229 -0.28 1.52 12.58
N ILE A 230 0.51 0.79 11.82
CA ILE A 230 0.64 -0.67 11.89
C ILE A 230 2.00 -1.08 11.32
N GLU A 231 2.58 -2.15 11.86
CA GLU A 231 3.88 -2.69 11.44
C GLU A 231 3.66 -3.91 10.55
N VAL A 232 4.37 -3.98 9.41
CA VAL A 232 4.31 -5.13 8.50
C VAL A 232 5.45 -6.08 8.85
N HIS A 233 5.07 -7.27 9.29
CA HIS A 233 5.97 -8.31 9.77
C HIS A 233 6.18 -9.40 8.72
N HIS A 234 7.41 -9.89 8.57
CA HIS A 234 7.69 -11.05 7.73
C HIS A 234 7.31 -12.34 8.47
N VAL A 235 6.43 -13.15 7.88
CA VAL A 235 6.03 -14.46 8.43
C VAL A 235 7.22 -15.42 8.51
N THR A 236 8.06 -15.42 7.47
CA THR A 236 9.35 -16.14 7.47
C THR A 236 10.49 -15.13 7.64
N PRO A 237 11.41 -15.30 8.61
CA PRO A 237 12.49 -14.34 8.83
C PRO A 237 13.32 -14.13 7.56
N VAL A 238 13.60 -12.87 7.21
CA VAL A 238 14.41 -12.50 6.04
C VAL A 238 15.77 -13.19 6.01
N SER A 239 16.37 -13.47 7.18
CA SER A 239 17.64 -14.20 7.27
C SER A 239 17.59 -15.65 6.78
N GLN A 240 16.39 -16.21 6.61
CA GLN A 240 16.14 -17.56 6.10
C GLN A 240 15.69 -17.53 4.63
N ILE A 241 15.54 -16.33 4.06
CA ILE A 241 15.11 -16.06 2.70
C ILE A 241 16.36 -15.82 1.84
N GLY A 242 16.48 -16.53 0.71
CA GLY A 242 17.63 -16.39 -0.20
C GLY A 242 17.65 -15.04 -0.91
N LYS A 243 18.83 -14.56 -1.37
CA LYS A 243 19.00 -13.26 -2.03
C LYS A 243 18.07 -13.03 -3.24
N ASP A 244 17.63 -14.09 -3.91
CA ASP A 244 16.78 -14.06 -5.11
C ASP A 244 15.31 -14.40 -4.83
N TYR A 245 14.92 -14.54 -3.57
CA TYR A 245 13.54 -14.89 -3.23
C TYR A 245 12.62 -13.69 -3.42
N ILE A 246 11.55 -13.91 -4.19
CA ILE A 246 10.52 -12.90 -4.44
C ILE A 246 9.47 -12.99 -3.34
N ILE A 247 9.37 -11.94 -2.53
CA ILE A 247 8.36 -11.84 -1.46
C ILE A 247 6.96 -11.82 -2.09
N ASP A 248 6.05 -12.66 -1.57
CA ASP A 248 4.61 -12.55 -1.82
C ASP A 248 3.95 -11.81 -0.65
N PRO A 249 3.51 -10.54 -0.82
CA PRO A 249 2.88 -9.77 0.26
C PRO A 249 1.62 -10.42 0.85
N ARG A 250 0.99 -11.37 0.14
CA ARG A 250 -0.18 -12.10 0.63
C ARG A 250 0.17 -13.16 1.66
N THR A 251 1.28 -13.89 1.47
CA THR A 251 1.63 -15.04 2.32
C THR A 251 2.80 -14.75 3.25
N ASP A 252 3.71 -13.88 2.82
CA ASP A 252 5.00 -13.69 3.49
C ASP A 252 4.98 -12.49 4.43
N LEU A 253 3.96 -11.62 4.32
CA LEU A 253 3.83 -10.41 5.11
C LEU A 253 2.51 -10.38 5.88
N THR A 254 2.54 -9.84 7.09
CA THR A 254 1.36 -9.77 7.96
C THR A 254 1.35 -8.50 8.82
N PRO A 255 0.22 -7.77 8.93
CA PRO A 255 0.14 -6.59 9.78
C PRO A 255 0.02 -6.96 11.27
N LEU A 256 0.89 -6.38 12.09
CA LEU A 256 0.90 -6.49 13.55
C LEU A 256 0.91 -5.08 14.19
N CYS A 257 0.23 -4.93 15.33
CA CYS A 257 0.36 -3.69 16.10
C CYS A 257 1.76 -3.59 16.75
N PRO A 258 2.23 -2.39 17.13
CA PRO A 258 3.58 -2.21 17.68
C PRO A 258 3.88 -3.13 18.88
N ASN A 259 2.87 -3.40 19.71
CA ASN A 259 3.02 -4.32 20.85
C ASN A 259 3.20 -5.77 20.40
N CYS A 260 2.34 -6.27 19.49
CA CYS A 260 2.42 -7.64 19.01
C CYS A 260 3.70 -7.88 18.21
N HIS A 261 4.10 -6.92 17.38
CA HIS A 261 5.34 -7.00 16.62
C HIS A 261 6.57 -7.01 17.55
N SER A 262 6.59 -6.13 18.56
CA SER A 262 7.64 -6.13 19.58
C SER A 262 7.72 -7.46 20.34
N VAL A 263 6.58 -8.08 20.66
CA VAL A 263 6.55 -9.39 21.32
C VAL A 263 7.03 -10.49 20.38
N ALA A 264 6.63 -10.49 19.09
CA ALA A 264 7.11 -11.44 18.09
C ALA A 264 8.63 -11.54 18.08
N HIS A 265 9.31 -10.39 18.11
CA HIS A 265 10.77 -10.31 18.08
C HIS A 265 11.47 -10.55 19.43
N ARG A 266 10.76 -10.93 20.50
CA ARG A 266 11.38 -11.32 21.78
C ARG A 266 12.14 -12.66 21.72
N ARG A 267 12.00 -13.42 20.63
CA ARG A 267 12.69 -14.70 20.37
C ARG A 267 13.22 -14.74 18.93
N ASN A 268 14.22 -15.59 18.69
CA ASN A 268 14.65 -15.99 17.35
C ASN A 268 14.57 -17.53 17.22
N PRO A 269 13.82 -18.10 16.26
CA PRO A 269 12.92 -17.41 15.32
C PRO A 269 11.80 -16.64 16.05
N PRO A 270 11.26 -15.55 15.45
CA PRO A 270 10.15 -14.80 16.00
C PRO A 270 8.94 -15.68 16.33
N TYR A 271 8.12 -15.26 17.29
CA TYR A 271 6.83 -15.92 17.53
C TYR A 271 5.91 -15.77 16.30
N SER A 272 5.18 -16.83 15.99
CA SER A 272 4.17 -16.81 14.94
C SER A 272 2.95 -15.97 15.35
N VAL A 273 2.13 -15.61 14.37
CA VAL A 273 0.84 -14.95 14.63
C VAL A 273 -0.05 -15.78 15.54
N ASP A 274 -0.01 -17.11 15.42
CA ASP A 274 -0.81 -18.01 16.25
C ASP A 274 -0.28 -18.09 17.69
N ASP A 275 1.04 -18.13 17.89
CA ASP A 275 1.64 -18.00 19.23
C ASP A 275 1.18 -16.70 19.91
N LEU A 276 1.20 -15.57 19.18
CA LEU A 276 0.76 -14.29 19.71
C LEU A 276 -0.74 -14.27 20.03
N ARG A 277 -1.57 -14.94 19.24
CA ARG A 277 -3.02 -15.08 19.52
C ARG A 277 -3.25 -15.83 20.81
N GLU A 278 -2.55 -16.94 21.02
CA GLU A 278 -2.65 -17.74 22.24
C GLU A 278 -2.22 -16.94 23.47
N MET A 279 -1.09 -16.21 23.37
CA MET A 279 -0.62 -15.34 24.46
C MET A 279 -1.64 -14.27 24.83
N VAL A 280 -2.22 -13.59 23.84
CA VAL A 280 -3.23 -12.54 24.08
C VAL A 280 -4.52 -13.14 24.66
N ALA A 281 -4.97 -14.29 24.16
CA ALA A 281 -6.16 -14.97 24.68
C ALA A 281 -5.98 -15.41 26.15
N SER A 282 -4.81 -15.98 26.48
CA SER A 282 -4.51 -16.43 27.86
C SER A 282 -4.43 -15.31 28.89
N ALA A 283 -4.17 -14.07 28.46
CA ALA A 283 -4.13 -12.90 29.34
C ALA A 283 -5.52 -12.33 29.70
N HIS A 284 -6.56 -12.73 28.98
CA HIS A 284 -7.94 -12.28 29.21
C HIS A 284 -8.78 -13.24 30.08
N ASP A 285 -8.23 -14.39 30.47
CA ASP A 285 -8.85 -15.41 31.34
C ASP A 285 -8.35 -15.37 32.80
N THR A 286 -7.69 -14.28 33.22
CA THR A 286 -7.24 -13.99 34.59
C THR A 286 -7.66 -12.61 35.04
#